data_AF-A0A7J4KS13-F1
#
_entry.id   AF-A0A7J4KS13-F1
#
_cell.length_a   1.000
_cell.length_b   1.000
_cell.length_c   1.000
_cell.angle_alpha   90.00
_cell.angle_beta   90.00
_cell.angle_gamma   90.00
#
_symmetry.space_group_name_H-M   'P 1'
#
loop_
_entity.id
_entity.type
_entity.pdbx_description
1 polymer ?
#
loop_
_entity_poly.entity_id
_entity_poly.type
_entity_poly.pdbx_seq_one_letter_code
_entity_poly.pdbx_strand_id
1 'polypeptide(L)' 'MDEFEEKPTLIGKLKNFVKECVRVLKVTKKPTKEEFKTISKISGLGILVIGLIGFLVHLIDVLVFK' A
#
# COMPACT_ATOMS: atom_id res chain seq x y z
N MET A 1 23.67 -37.29 -23.70
CA MET A 1 22.36 -37.26 -24.36
C MET A 1 21.35 -37.62 -23.29
N ASP A 2 20.71 -36.60 -22.73
CA ASP A 2 19.35 -36.67 -22.23
C ASP A 2 18.88 -35.21 -22.25
N GLU A 3 18.18 -34.90 -23.33
CA GLU A 3 17.44 -33.67 -23.56
C GLU A 3 16.61 -33.30 -22.32
N PHE A 4 16.89 -32.13 -21.75
CA PHE A 4 15.92 -31.43 -20.90
C PHE A 4 15.66 -30.07 -21.54
N GLU A 5 15.00 -30.13 -22.68
CA GLU A 5 14.39 -29.00 -23.38
C GLU A 5 12.99 -28.73 -22.79
N GLU A 6 12.77 -27.44 -22.50
CA GLU A 6 11.54 -26.71 -22.21
C GLU A 6 10.45 -27.25 -21.25
N LYS A 7 10.17 -26.47 -20.19
CA LYS A 7 9.03 -25.52 -20.20
C LYS A 7 9.40 -24.27 -19.38
N PRO A 8 9.19 -23.03 -19.88
CA PRO A 8 9.27 -21.82 -19.05
C PRO A 8 8.10 -21.83 -18.06
N THR A 9 8.26 -22.56 -16.95
CA THR A 9 7.22 -22.63 -15.93
C THR A 9 7.09 -21.26 -15.29
N LEU A 10 5.90 -20.65 -15.43
CA LEU A 10 5.51 -19.40 -14.78
C LEU A 10 5.89 -19.38 -13.29
N ILE A 11 5.81 -20.54 -12.63
CA ILE A 11 6.17 -20.75 -11.23
C ILE A 11 7.67 -20.55 -10.95
N GLY A 12 8.55 -21.01 -11.85
CA GLY A 12 9.99 -20.78 -11.74
C GLY A 12 10.36 -19.31 -11.92
N LYS A 13 9.71 -18.63 -12.88
CA LYS A 13 9.84 -17.18 -13.06
C LYS A 13 9.33 -16.44 -11.83
N LEU A 14 8.12 -16.74 -11.34
CA LEU A 14 7.52 -16.11 -10.15
C LEU A 14 8.40 -16.28 -8.92
N LYS A 15 8.97 -17.47 -8.70
CA LYS A 15 9.87 -17.74 -7.57
C LYS A 15 11.12 -16.86 -7.62
N ASN A 16 11.68 -16.66 -8.82
CA ASN A 16 12.80 -15.75 -9.01
C ASN A 16 12.36 -14.28 -8.83
N PHE A 17 11.21 -13.86 -9.38
CA PHE A 17 10.67 -12.51 -9.18
C PHE A 17 10.42 -12.19 -7.71
N VAL A 18 9.78 -13.09 -6.96
CA VAL A 18 9.56 -12.93 -5.51
C VAL A 18 10.90 -12.82 -4.78
N LYS A 19 11.90 -13.62 -5.16
CA LYS A 19 13.24 -13.57 -4.57
C LYS A 19 13.92 -12.20 -4.80
N GLU A 20 13.80 -11.65 -6.00
CA GLU A 20 14.30 -10.30 -6.32
C GLU A 20 13.51 -9.22 -5.56
N CYS A 21 12.18 -9.30 -5.51
CA CYS A 21 11.34 -8.38 -4.73
C CYS A 21 11.71 -8.37 -3.25
N VAL A 22 11.95 -9.54 -2.64
CA VAL A 22 12.38 -9.65 -1.24
C VAL A 22 13.74 -8.98 -1.02
N ARG A 23 14.65 -9.05 -2.00
CA ARG A 23 15.95 -8.37 -1.93
C ARG A 23 15.77 -6.85 -1.93
N VAL A 24 14.89 -6.32 -2.78
CA VAL A 24 14.55 -4.89 -2.82
C VAL A 24 13.88 -4.44 -1.52
N LEU A 25 12.92 -5.22 -1.00
CA LEU A 25 12.24 -4.93 0.28
C LEU A 25 13.21 -4.96 1.48
N LYS A 26 14.30 -5.74 1.41
CA LYS A 26 15.36 -5.71 2.42
C LYS A 26 16.28 -4.50 2.30
N VAL A 27 16.45 -3.93 1.10
CA VAL A 27 17.23 -2.70 0.89
C VAL A 27 16.45 -1.47 1.36
N THR A 28 15.11 -1.50 1.28
CA THR A 28 14.28 -0.42 1.82
C THR A 28 14.38 -0.34 3.35
N LYS A 29 14.60 0.87 3.87
CA LYS A 29 14.69 1.13 5.31
C LYS A 29 13.34 0.87 5.98
N LYS A 30 13.29 -0.09 6.90
CA LYS A 30 12.11 -0.34 7.73
C LYS A 30 11.85 0.91 8.60
N PRO A 31 10.63 1.49 8.59
CA PRO A 31 10.36 2.71 9.31
C PRO A 31 10.54 2.49 10.82
N THR A 32 11.12 3.50 11.47
CA THR A 32 11.29 3.51 12.92
C THR A 32 9.93 3.75 13.58
N LYS A 33 9.71 3.24 14.80
CA LYS A 33 8.41 3.41 15.50
C LYS A 33 8.03 4.89 15.67
N GLU A 34 9.00 5.77 15.81
CA GLU A 34 8.82 7.22 15.96
C GLU A 34 8.41 7.90 14.64
N GLU A 35 9.07 7.55 13.54
CA GLU A 35 8.73 8.03 12.19
C GLU A 35 7.31 7.59 11.81
N PHE A 36 6.98 6.31 12.06
CA PHE A 36 5.64 5.78 11.81
C PHE A 36 4.58 6.54 12.62
N LYS A 37 4.81 6.74 13.92
CA LYS A 37 3.86 7.45 14.79
C LYS A 37 3.66 8.91 14.36
N THR A 38 4.73 9.57 13.92
CA THR A 38 4.67 10.94 13.41
C THR A 38 3.85 11.02 12.13
N ILE A 39 4.15 10.17 11.15
CA ILE A 39 3.44 10.13 9.87
C ILE A 39 1.97 9.75 10.08
N SER A 40 1.68 8.70 10.85
CA SER A 40 0.30 8.27 11.12
C SER A 40 -0.51 9.34 11.87
N LYS A 41 0.11 10.09 12.79
CA LYS A 41 -0.57 11.18 13.48
C LYS A 41 -0.95 12.30 12.52
N ILE A 42 -0.01 12.72 11.66
CA ILE A 42 -0.25 13.80 10.68
C ILE A 42 -1.27 13.38 9.63
N SER A 43 -1.10 12.18 9.05
CA SER A 43 -2.04 11.63 8.06
C SER A 43 -3.42 11.41 8.65
N GLY A 44 -3.51 10.88 9.88
CA GLY A 44 -4.79 10.70 10.58
C GLY A 44 -5.51 12.04 10.81
N LEU A 45 -4.77 13.08 11.17
CA LEU A 45 -5.33 14.41 11.37
C LEU A 45 -5.81 15.03 10.04
N GLY A 46 -5.07 14.82 8.94
CA GLY A 46 -5.48 15.25 7.61
C GLY A 46 -6.77 14.56 7.12
N ILE A 47 -6.85 13.23 7.28
CA ILE A 47 -8.04 12.45 6.92
C ILE A 47 -9.25 12.89 7.74
N LEU A 48 -9.07 13.15 9.04
CA LEU A 48 -10.14 13.62 9.92
C LEU A 48 -10.69 14.98 9.44
N VAL A 49 -9.81 15.93 9.13
CA VAL A 49 -10.22 17.28 8.67
C VAL A 49 -10.96 17.19 7.34
N ILE A 50 -10.41 16.48 6.36
CA ILE A 50 -11.04 16.32 5.04
C ILE A 50 -12.38 15.57 5.16
N GLY A 51 -12.42 14.52 5.99
CA GLY A 51 -13.63 13.76 6.27
C GLY A 51 -14.71 14.60 6.94
N LEU A 52 -14.36 15.47 7.89
CA LEU A 52 -15.30 16.39 8.53
C LEU A 52 -15.84 17.42 7.54
N ILE A 53 -14.99 17.98 6.67
CA ILE A 53 -15.45 18.94 5.65
C ILE A 53 -16.43 18.25 4.69
N GLY A 54 -16.10 17.06 4.17
CA GLY A 54 -17.00 16.29 3.31
C GLY A 54 -18.30 15.89 4.03
N PHE A 55 -18.21 15.53 5.32
CA PHE A 55 -19.36 15.19 6.14
C PHE A 55 -20.29 16.40 6.35
N LEU A 56 -19.73 17.58 6.61
CA LEU A 56 -20.52 18.81 6.76
C LEU A 56 -21.25 19.19 5.46
N VAL A 57 -20.58 19.09 4.31
CA VAL A 57 -21.21 19.32 3.01
C VAL A 57 -22.36 18.34 2.80
N HIS A 58 -22.12 17.05 3.06
CA HIS A 58 -23.15 16.03 2.89
C HIS A 58 -24.33 16.21 3.85
N LEU A 59 -24.07 16.64 5.10
CA LEU A 59 -25.11 16.97 6.08
C LEU A 59 -25.98 18.13 5.60
N ILE A 60 -25.37 19.18 5.04
CA ILE A 60 -26.10 20.33 4.50
C ILE A 60 -26.95 19.89 3.31
N ASP A 61 -26.40 19.12 2.37
CA ASP A 61 -27.15 18.61 1.22
C ASP A 61 -28.35 17.75 1.66
N VAL A 62 -28.15 16.86 2.65
CA VAL A 62 -29.23 16.02 3.18
C VAL A 62 -30.30 16.83 3.92
N LEU A 63 -29.91 17.90 4.63
CA LEU A 63 -30.84 18.75 5.36
C LEU A 63 -31.64 19.67 4.43
N VAL A 64 -31.00 20.20 3.38
CA VAL A 64 -31.61 21.14 2.43
C VAL A 64 -32.49 20.43 1.40
N PHE A 65 -32.13 19.21 0.99
CA PHE A 65 -32.88 18.43 -0.01
C PHE A 65 -33.94 17.51 0.61
N LYS A 66 -34.12 17.55 1.93
CA LYS A 66 -35.20 16.90 2.66
C LYS A 66 -36.34 17.89 2.91
#